data_AF-A0A1M6QSV1-F1
#
_entry.id   AF-A0A1M6QSV1-F1
#
_cell.length_a   1.000
_cell.length_b   1.000
_cell.length_c   1.000
_cell.angle_alpha   90.00
_cell.angle_beta   90.00
_cell.angle_gamma   90.00
#
_symmetry.space_group_name_H-M   'P 1'
#
loop_
_entity.id
_entity.type
_entity.pdbx_description
1 polymer ?
#
loop_
_entity_poly.entity_id
_entity_poly.type
_entity_poly.pdbx_seq_one_letter_code
_entity_poly.pdbx_strand_id
1 'polypeptide(L)' 'MGFAGFLIVIYWTWLLVAFAAHLALSLIVFQDAKTLSQPALGISPFLWFSVSLIFPVGGMFIYWLMNHSSLKKDTFRF' A
#
# COMPACT_ATOMS: atom_id res chain seq x y z
N MET A 1 -19.77 -28.93 -17.47
CA MET A 1 -19.46 -27.50 -17.23
C MET A 1 -18.98 -26.90 -18.54
N GLY A 2 -19.69 -25.91 -19.08
CA GLY A 2 -19.32 -25.28 -20.36
C GLY A 2 -18.27 -24.18 -20.21
N PHE A 3 -17.84 -23.58 -21.33
CA PHE A 3 -16.88 -22.46 -21.40
C PHE A 3 -17.23 -21.31 -20.44
N ALA A 4 -18.51 -20.98 -20.29
CA ALA A 4 -18.97 -19.97 -19.33
C ALA A 4 -18.65 -20.30 -17.86
N GLY A 5 -18.78 -21.58 -17.47
CA GLY A 5 -18.45 -22.02 -16.11
C GLY A 5 -16.95 -21.90 -15.81
N PHE A 6 -16.10 -22.18 -16.81
CA PHE A 6 -14.66 -22.01 -16.71
C PHE A 6 -14.26 -20.53 -16.52
N LEU A 7 -14.87 -19.61 -17.29
CA LEU A 7 -14.62 -18.17 -17.13
C LEU A 7 -15.03 -17.64 -15.76
N ILE A 8 -16.15 -18.12 -15.21
CA ILE A 8 -16.61 -17.74 -13.86
C ILE A 8 -15.58 -18.15 -12.82
N VAL A 9 -15.05 -19.38 -12.89
CA VAL A 9 -14.02 -19.85 -11.96
C VAL A 9 -12.77 -18.98 -12.07
N ILE A 10 -12.28 -18.72 -13.28
CA ILE A 10 -11.13 -17.85 -13.51
C ILE A 10 -11.35 -16.46 -12.91
N TYR A 11 -12.52 -15.86 -13.16
CA TYR A 11 -12.85 -14.54 -12.65
C TYR A 11 -12.80 -14.50 -11.11
N TRP A 12 -13.41 -15.47 -10.43
CA TRP A 12 -13.38 -15.55 -8.98
C TRP A 12 -11.98 -15.80 -8.43
N THR A 13 -11.18 -16.66 -9.08
CA THR A 13 -9.77 -16.85 -8.70
C THR A 13 -8.99 -15.55 -8.81
N TRP A 14 -9.14 -14.80 -9.90
CA TRP A 14 -8.48 -13.50 -10.07
C TRP A 14 -8.94 -12.48 -9.04
N LEU A 15 -10.22 -12.44 -8.70
CA LEU A 15 -10.76 -11.54 -7.68
C LEU A 15 -10.12 -11.84 -6.31
N LEU A 16 -10.02 -13.11 -5.94
CA LEU A 16 -9.36 -13.53 -4.68
C LEU A 16 -7.88 -13.15 -4.66
N VAL A 17 -7.16 -13.39 -5.76
CA VAL A 17 -5.74 -13.02 -5.88
C VAL A 17 -5.56 -11.51 -5.78
N ALA A 18 -6.39 -10.73 -6.46
CA ALA A 18 -6.36 -9.27 -6.40
C ALA A 18 -6.62 -8.75 -4.98
N PHE A 19 -7.61 -9.31 -4.29
CA PHE A 19 -7.93 -8.94 -2.91
C PHE A 19 -6.81 -9.30 -1.94
N ALA A 20 -6.21 -10.48 -2.09
CA ALA A 20 -5.06 -10.89 -1.27
C ALA A 20 -3.85 -9.97 -1.49
N ALA A 21 -3.54 -9.61 -2.74
CA ALA A 21 -2.47 -8.68 -3.06
C ALA A 21 -2.74 -7.29 -2.46
N HIS A 22 -3.98 -6.80 -2.55
CA HIS A 22 -4.41 -5.52 -1.98
C HIS A 22 -4.20 -5.45 -0.46
N LEU A 23 -4.61 -6.50 0.25
CA LEU A 23 -4.38 -6.62 1.69
C LEU A 23 -2.90 -6.72 2.03
N ALA A 24 -2.13 -7.53 1.28
CA ALA A 24 -0.70 -7.68 1.49
C ALA A 24 0.04 -6.34 1.36
N LEU A 25 -0.26 -5.55 0.32
CA LEU A 25 0.30 -4.20 0.14
C LEU A 25 -0.03 -3.29 1.33
N SER A 26 -1.29 -3.30 1.76
CA SER A 26 -1.73 -2.45 2.89
C SER A 26 -1.00 -2.84 4.19
N LEU A 27 -0.82 -4.13 4.43
CA LEU A 27 -0.09 -4.64 5.60
C LEU A 27 1.39 -4.27 5.56
N ILE A 28 2.04 -4.31 4.39
CA ILE A 28 3.43 -3.87 4.23
C ILE A 28 3.56 -2.39 4.60
N VAL A 29 2.68 -1.54 4.06
CA VAL A 29 2.65 -0.10 4.40
C VAL A 29 2.45 0.11 5.91
N PHE A 30 1.56 -0.65 6.54
CA PHE A 30 1.32 -0.54 7.98
C PHE A 30 2.52 -0.97 8.84
N GLN A 31 3.16 -2.09 8.48
CA GLN A 31 4.32 -2.59 9.20
C GLN A 31 5.49 -1.61 9.07
N ASP A 32 5.72 -1.10 7.87
CA ASP A 32 6.76 -0.11 7.61
C ASP A 32 6.44 1.23 8.31
N ALA A 33 5.16 1.65 8.34
CA ALA A 33 4.77 2.85 9.05
C ALA A 33 5.02 2.77 10.56
N LYS A 34 4.99 1.56 11.14
CA LYS A 34 5.31 1.32 12.56
C LYS A 34 6.81 1.36 12.87
N THR A 35 7.67 1.05 11.91
CA THR A 35 9.13 1.04 12.11
C THR A 35 9.74 2.43 11.97
N LEU A 36 9.02 3.37 11.35
CA LEU A 36 9.43 4.76 11.20
C LEU A 36 9.41 5.50 12.55
N SER A 37 10.59 5.88 13.05
CA SER A 37 10.71 6.70 14.27
C SER A 37 10.28 8.15 14.08
N GLN A 38 10.33 8.67 12.84
CA GLN A 38 9.86 10.02 12.48
C GLN A 38 9.10 9.96 11.15
N PRO A 39 7.76 9.80 11.18
CA PRO A 39 6.96 9.86 9.97
C PRO A 39 6.96 11.29 9.39
N ALA A 40 7.03 11.43 8.07
CA ALA A 40 7.25 12.71 7.40
C ALA A 40 6.17 13.78 7.69
N LEU A 41 4.96 13.38 8.07
CA LEU A 41 3.85 14.26 8.46
C LEU A 41 3.27 14.00 9.85
N GLY A 42 3.93 13.21 10.70
CA GLY A 42 3.33 12.85 12.00
C GLY A 42 2.08 11.96 11.89
N ILE A 43 1.76 11.45 10.69
CA ILE A 43 0.59 10.60 10.44
C ILE A 43 0.80 9.24 11.10
N SER A 44 -0.24 8.75 11.79
CA SER A 44 -0.18 7.47 12.49
C SER A 44 -0.11 6.29 11.51
N PRO A 45 0.49 5.15 11.91
CA PRO A 45 0.55 3.96 11.07
C PRO A 45 -0.84 3.47 10.62
N PHE A 46 -1.85 3.60 11.48
CA PHE A 46 -3.23 3.22 11.16
C PHE A 46 -3.85 4.07 10.05
N LEU A 47 -3.54 5.36 10.00
CA LEU A 47 -3.99 6.23 8.92
C LEU A 47 -3.34 5.84 7.59
N TRP A 48 -2.03 5.54 7.60
CA TRP A 48 -1.33 5.05 6.42
C TRP A 48 -1.87 3.72 5.92
N PHE A 49 -2.18 2.79 6.83
CA PHE A 49 -2.88 1.56 6.50
C PHE A 49 -4.22 1.84 5.81
N SER A 50 -5.02 2.73 6.37
CA SER A 50 -6.35 3.08 5.83
C SER A 50 -6.26 3.70 4.43
N VAL A 51 -5.29 4.60 4.22
CA VAL A 51 -5.01 5.19 2.90
C VAL A 51 -4.61 4.11 1.89
N SER A 52 -3.70 3.21 2.26
CA SER A 52 -3.31 2.08 1.40
C SER A 52 -4.47 1.09 1.17
N LEU A 53 -5.39 0.95 2.12
CA LEU A 53 -6.55 0.06 1.95
C LEU A 53 -7.58 0.64 0.98
N ILE A 54 -7.76 1.95 0.94
CA ILE A 54 -8.68 2.62 -0.01
C ILE A 54 -8.03 2.73 -1.39
N PHE A 55 -6.74 3.04 -1.43
CA PHE A 55 -5.96 3.19 -2.65
C PHE A 55 -4.69 2.33 -2.50
N PRO A 56 -4.65 1.07 -2.96
CA PRO A 56 -3.55 0.14 -2.70
C PRO A 56 -2.25 0.63 -3.30
N VAL A 57 -2.19 0.68 -4.62
CA VAL A 57 -0.99 1.10 -5.34
C VAL A 57 -0.74 2.59 -5.14
N GLY A 58 -1.78 3.43 -5.25
CA GLY A 58 -1.58 4.88 -5.10
C GLY A 58 -1.28 5.33 -3.67
N GLY A 59 -1.91 4.71 -2.66
CA GLY A 59 -1.64 4.99 -1.25
C GLY A 59 -0.28 4.49 -0.81
N MET A 60 0.14 3.29 -1.26
CA MET A 60 1.52 2.84 -1.10
C MET A 60 2.51 3.78 -1.80
N PHE A 61 2.19 4.24 -3.01
CA PHE A 61 3.05 5.16 -3.76
C PHE A 61 3.20 6.51 -3.06
N ILE A 62 2.10 7.09 -2.57
CA ILE A 62 2.10 8.34 -1.79
C ILE A 62 2.88 8.15 -0.49
N TYR A 63 2.65 7.05 0.23
CA TYR A 63 3.41 6.67 1.42
C TYR A 63 4.91 6.61 1.15
N TRP A 64 5.30 5.88 0.10
CA TRP A 64 6.70 5.75 -0.30
C TRP A 64 7.30 7.10 -0.69
N LEU A 65 6.58 7.92 -1.47
CA LEU A 65 7.03 9.26 -1.84
C LEU A 65 7.28 10.16 -0.62
N MET A 66 6.52 9.99 0.45
CA MET A 66 6.62 10.87 1.61
C MET A 66 7.67 10.38 2.60
N ASN A 67 7.83 9.06 2.73
CA ASN A 67 8.67 8.48 3.78
C ASN A 67 9.97 7.84 3.30
N HIS A 68 10.11 7.60 2.00
CA HIS A 68 11.29 6.96 1.40
C HIS A 68 11.82 7.70 0.16
N SER A 69 11.12 8.73 -0.34
CA SER A 69 11.68 9.57 -1.39
C SER A 69 12.91 10.30 -0.84
N SER A 70 14.07 9.97 -1.42
CA SER A 70 15.34 10.67 -1.21
C SER A 70 15.36 12.02 -1.93
N LEU A 71 14.24 12.76 -1.93
CA LEU A 71 14.25 14.20 -2.20
C LEU A 71 15.06 14.83 -1.06
N LYS A 72 16.37 14.83 -1.30
CA LYS A 72 17.44 15.23 -0.41
C LYS A 72 17.01 16.41 0.44
N LYS A 73 16.88 16.14 1.74
CA LYS A 73 17.10 17.14 2.78
C LYS A 73 18.61 17.47 2.84
N ASP A 74 19.26 17.63 1.68
CA ASP A 74 20.60 18.16 1.64
C ASP A 74 20.48 19.66 1.92
N THR A 75 21.11 20.09 3.01
CA THR A 75 21.64 21.45 3.14
C THR A 75 20.61 22.55 3.48
N PHE A 76 20.00 22.46 4.65
CA PHE A 76 19.76 23.68 5.44
C PHE A 76 20.37 23.48 6.82
N ARG A 77 21.70 23.62 6.88
CA ARG A 77 22.39 23.97 8.13
C ARG A 77 22.31 25.49 8.24
N PHE A 78 21.53 25.97 9.21
CA PHE A 78 21.73 27.30 9.78
C PHE A 78 22.80 27.22 10.86
#